data_AF-A0A820U2V5-F1
#
_entry.id   AF-A0A820U2V5-F1
#
_cell.length_a   1.000
_cell.length_b   1.000
_cell.length_c   1.000
_cell.angle_alpha   90.00
_cell.angle_beta   90.00
_cell.angle_gamma   90.00
#
_symmetry.space_group_name_H-M   'P 1'
#
loop_
_entity.id
_entity.type
_entity.pdbx_description
1 polymer ?
#
loop_
_entity_poly.entity_id
_entity_poly.type
_entity_poly.pdbx_seq_one_letter_code
_entity_poly.pdbx_strand_id
1 'polypeptide(L)'
;MIKLHSPFHSATTAQAALKGNCITFLQSLPNIVNCLPLKLDDLCDTLKVIFVGAHLPERVHLKKILTVRKKKVTQALHWLKKNNILYQNVEINLHNINQLPEDDIPESIMLTMKQKISDEEIPSERVGYVPDPLADPTESTNSDTIPISN
;
A
#
# COMPACT_ATOMS: atom_id res chain seq x y z
N MET A 1 5.84 25.92 10.56
CA MET A 1 4.37 26.12 10.59
C MET A 1 4.02 27.06 9.45
N ILE A 2 3.54 26.55 8.31
CA ILE A 2 3.13 27.40 7.17
C ILE A 2 1.65 27.75 7.39
N LYS A 3 1.37 29.03 7.58
CA LYS A 3 0.01 29.54 7.82
C LYS A 3 -0.49 30.13 6.52
N LEU A 4 -1.29 29.37 5.76
CA LEU A 4 -1.95 29.87 4.56
C LEU A 4 -3.16 30.70 4.98
N HIS A 5 -3.13 32.01 4.70
CA HIS A 5 -4.25 32.90 4.92
C HIS A 5 -5.17 32.84 3.70
N SER A 6 -6.34 32.21 3.83
CA SER A 6 -7.42 32.30 2.84
C SER A 6 -8.25 33.56 3.09
N PRO A 7 -8.55 34.40 2.08
CA PRO A 7 -9.39 35.58 2.23
C PRO A 7 -10.90 35.28 2.18
N PHE A 8 -11.30 34.02 2.00
CA PHE A 8 -12.72 33.65 1.88
C PHE A 8 -13.26 33.13 3.21
N HIS A 9 -13.90 34.00 3.98
CA HIS A 9 -14.59 33.65 5.22
C HIS A 9 -16.09 33.44 4.93
N SER A 10 -16.46 32.26 4.40
CA SER A 10 -17.84 31.79 4.40
C SER A 10 -17.93 30.55 5.28
N ALA A 11 -18.70 30.63 6.36
CA ALA A 11 -18.88 29.54 7.32
C ALA A 11 -19.48 28.29 6.66
N THR A 12 -20.19 28.44 5.54
CA THR A 12 -20.79 27.35 4.76
C THR A 12 -19.77 26.58 3.92
N THR A 13 -18.60 27.17 3.61
CA THR A 13 -17.53 26.54 2.81
C THR A 13 -16.26 26.25 3.61
N ALA A 14 -16.29 26.46 4.93
CA ALA A 14 -15.16 26.18 5.81
C ALA A 14 -14.95 24.66 5.92
N GLN A 15 -13.92 24.14 5.25
CA GLN A 15 -13.48 22.77 5.46
C GLN A 15 -12.72 22.69 6.78
N ALA A 16 -13.02 21.67 7.59
CA ALA A 16 -12.27 21.41 8.82
C ALA A 16 -10.80 21.15 8.46
N ALA A 17 -9.91 22.07 8.83
CA ALA A 17 -8.48 21.90 8.62
C ALA A 17 -7.93 20.92 9.68
N LEU A 18 -7.42 19.78 9.22
CA LEU A 18 -6.67 18.87 10.09
C LEU A 18 -5.30 19.49 10.38
N LYS A 19 -5.11 19.97 11.61
CA LYS A 19 -3.80 20.43 12.11
C LYS A 19 -3.07 19.21 12.69
N GLY A 20 -2.08 18.71 11.97
CA GLY A 20 -1.21 17.62 12.42
C GLY A 20 0.26 17.90 12.16
N ASN A 21 1.13 17.16 12.82
CA ASN A 21 2.56 17.14 12.49
C ASN A 21 2.77 16.26 11.25
N CYS A 22 3.40 16.81 10.21
CA CYS A 22 3.86 16.04 9.06
C CYS A 22 5.37 15.88 9.16
N ILE A 23 5.84 14.64 9.16
CA ILE A 23 7.26 14.31 9.02
C ILE A 23 7.41 13.51 7.72
N THR A 24 8.24 14.00 6.81
CA THR A 24 8.59 13.29 5.58
C THR A 24 10.03 12.81 5.74
N PHE A 25 10.24 11.50 5.69
CA PHE A 25 11.57 10.92 5.64
C PHE A 25 11.98 10.75 4.19
N LEU A 26 13.23 11.10 3.86
CA LEU A 26 13.80 10.66 2.59
C LEU A 26 13.82 9.13 2.61
N GLN A 27 13.03 8.53 1.73
CA GLN A 27 13.19 7.11 1.44
C GLN A 27 14.52 6.97 0.69
N SER A 28 15.48 6.29 1.31
CA SER A 28 16.64 5.77 0.60
C SER A 28 16.11 4.70 -0.35
N LEU A 29 15.84 5.07 -1.60
CA LEU A 29 15.50 4.13 -2.66
C LEU A 29 16.82 3.52 -3.13
N PRO A 30 17.14 2.25 -2.79
CA PRO A 30 18.49 1.73 -3.01
C PRO A 30 18.86 1.50 -4.49
N ASN A 31 17.97 1.79 -5.43
CA ASN A 31 18.30 1.78 -6.85
C ASN A 31 17.24 2.56 -7.60
N ILE A 32 17.61 3.67 -8.23
CA ILE A 32 16.82 4.10 -9.39
C ILE A 32 17.00 2.99 -10.42
N VAL A 33 15.89 2.40 -10.86
CA VAL A 33 15.95 1.14 -11.60
C VAL A 33 16.60 1.40 -12.95
N ASN A 34 17.87 1.01 -13.11
CA ASN A 34 18.62 1.22 -14.35
C ASN A 34 18.16 0.31 -15.49
N CYS A 35 17.42 -0.75 -15.17
CA CYS A 35 17.02 -1.80 -16.11
C CYS A 35 15.61 -2.30 -15.80
N LEU A 36 14.69 -2.24 -16.77
CA LEU A 36 13.29 -2.65 -16.62
C LEU A 36 12.90 -3.71 -17.66
N PRO A 37 12.02 -4.66 -17.33
CA PRO A 37 11.43 -4.91 -16.01
C PRO A 37 12.47 -5.56 -15.07
N LEU A 38 12.19 -5.49 -13.77
CA LEU A 38 12.93 -6.27 -12.75
C LEU A 38 12.81 -7.76 -13.03
N LYS A 39 13.70 -8.56 -12.42
CA LYS A 39 13.58 -10.02 -12.51
C LYS A 39 12.30 -10.48 -11.84
N LEU A 40 11.79 -11.61 -12.29
CA LEU A 40 10.53 -12.14 -11.78
C LEU A 40 10.66 -12.64 -10.33
N ASP A 41 11.86 -13.03 -9.90
CA ASP A 41 12.15 -13.40 -8.50
C ASP A 41 12.10 -12.17 -7.59
N ASP A 42 12.72 -11.06 -8.01
CA ASP A 42 12.69 -9.78 -7.28
C ASP A 42 11.26 -9.22 -7.12
N LEU A 43 10.34 -9.60 -8.01
CA LEU A 43 8.94 -9.22 -7.91
C LEU A 43 8.30 -9.78 -6.64
N CYS A 44 8.68 -10.97 -6.18
CA CYS A 44 8.11 -11.57 -4.98
C CYS A 44 8.61 -10.91 -3.68
N ASP A 45 9.81 -10.33 -3.71
CA ASP A 45 10.35 -9.57 -2.59
C ASP A 45 9.64 -8.22 -2.44
N THR A 46 9.21 -7.64 -3.57
CA THR A 46 8.56 -6.33 -3.61
C THR A 46 7.02 -6.40 -3.55
N LEU A 47 6.42 -7.48 -4.04
CA LEU A 47 4.98 -7.67 -4.11
C LEU A 47 4.56 -8.95 -3.38
N LYS A 48 3.72 -8.78 -2.35
CA LYS A 48 3.14 -9.88 -1.59
C LYS A 48 1.63 -9.93 -1.78
N VAL A 49 1.13 -11.08 -2.23
CA VAL A 49 -0.31 -11.33 -2.37
C VAL A 49 -0.81 -12.11 -1.16
N ILE A 50 -1.78 -11.52 -0.45
CA ILE A 50 -2.43 -12.16 0.70
C ILE A 50 -3.92 -12.27 0.40
N PHE A 51 -4.44 -13.49 0.37
CA PHE A 51 -5.86 -13.74 0.28
C PHE A 51 -6.45 -13.89 1.68
N VAL A 52 -7.52 -13.14 1.98
CA VAL A 52 -8.22 -13.24 3.25
C VAL A 52 -9.54 -13.98 3.02
N GLY A 53 -9.68 -15.15 3.64
CA GLY A 53 -10.90 -15.95 3.53
C GLY A 53 -10.70 -17.43 3.83
N ALA A 54 -11.83 -18.16 3.90
CA ALA A 54 -11.86 -19.58 4.27
C ALA A 54 -11.18 -20.50 3.24
N HIS A 55 -11.30 -20.20 1.95
CA HIS A 55 -10.74 -21.01 0.87
C HIS A 55 -10.00 -20.17 -0.16
N LEU A 56 -8.85 -20.67 -0.60
CA LEU A 56 -8.08 -20.04 -1.65
C LEU A 56 -8.90 -20.01 -2.97
N PRO A 57 -8.97 -18.86 -3.66
CA PRO A 57 -9.72 -18.75 -4.91
C PRO A 57 -9.09 -19.60 -6.01
N GLU A 58 -9.93 -20.16 -6.87
CA GLU A 58 -9.46 -20.90 -8.04
C GLU A 58 -8.66 -20.00 -9.00
N ARG A 59 -7.74 -20.63 -9.76
CA ARG A 59 -6.87 -19.93 -10.71
C ARG A 59 -7.64 -19.08 -11.73
N VAL A 60 -8.84 -19.49 -12.15
CA VAL A 60 -9.68 -18.74 -13.09
C VAL A 60 -10.09 -17.37 -12.52
N HIS A 61 -10.37 -17.31 -11.22
CA HIS A 61 -10.69 -16.07 -10.52
C HIS A 61 -9.44 -15.20 -10.36
N LEU A 62 -8.32 -15.82 -9.96
CA LEU A 62 -7.04 -15.12 -9.81
C LEU A 62 -6.54 -14.51 -11.13
N LYS A 63 -6.78 -15.18 -12.27
CA LYS A 63 -6.42 -14.67 -13.60
C LYS A 63 -7.08 -13.33 -13.91
N LYS A 64 -8.26 -13.03 -13.35
CA LYS A 64 -8.90 -11.73 -13.60
C LYS A 64 -8.13 -10.56 -13.00
N ILE A 65 -7.30 -10.81 -11.99
CA ILE A 65 -6.66 -9.78 -11.16
C ILE A 65 -5.14 -9.79 -11.33
N LEU A 66 -4.53 -10.98 -11.36
CA LEU A 66 -3.08 -11.16 -11.30
C LEU A 66 -2.45 -11.52 -12.67
N THR A 67 -3.20 -11.40 -13.76
CA THR A 67 -2.67 -11.71 -15.10
C THR A 67 -1.67 -10.64 -15.56
N VAL A 68 -0.51 -11.10 -15.97
CA VAL A 68 0.51 -10.29 -16.63
C VAL A 68 0.42 -10.49 -18.13
N ARG A 69 0.33 -9.37 -18.87
CA ARG A 69 0.22 -9.36 -20.34
C ARG A 69 1.52 -8.87 -20.95
N LYS A 70 2.44 -9.79 -21.28
CA LYS A 70 3.78 -9.47 -21.79
C LYS A 70 3.77 -8.41 -22.90
N LYS A 71 2.92 -8.55 -23.92
CA LYS A 71 2.81 -7.56 -25.02
C LYS A 71 2.48 -6.14 -24.53
N LYS A 72 1.57 -6.02 -23.56
CA LYS A 72 1.19 -4.72 -22.98
C LYS A 72 2.33 -4.14 -22.15
N VAL A 73 3.01 -4.97 -21.37
CA VAL A 73 4.20 -4.56 -20.60
C VAL A 73 5.29 -4.03 -21.53
N THR A 74 5.62 -4.76 -22.59
CA THR A 74 6.64 -4.33 -23.56
C THR A 74 6.27 -3.00 -24.21
N GLN A 75 5.02 -2.84 -24.67
CA GLN A 75 4.56 -1.58 -25.28
C GLN A 75 4.61 -0.41 -24.28
N ALA A 76 4.19 -0.64 -23.04
CA ALA A 76 4.22 0.37 -21.99
C ALA A 76 5.65 0.81 -21.66
N LEU A 77 6.63 -0.11 -21.60
CA LEU A 77 8.03 0.23 -21.35
C LEU A 77 8.64 1.08 -22.47
N HIS A 78 8.36 0.73 -23.73
CA HIS A 78 8.81 1.53 -24.88
C HIS A 78 8.16 2.91 -24.88
N TRP A 79 6.86 2.98 -24.58
CA TRP A 79 6.15 4.26 -24.44
C TRP A 79 6.74 5.10 -23.29
N LEU A 80 7.02 4.50 -22.14
CA LEU A 80 7.57 5.17 -20.97
C LEU A 80 8.93 5.79 -21.28
N LYS A 81 9.83 5.00 -21.89
CA LYS A 81 11.16 5.47 -22.29
C LYS A 81 11.11 6.60 -23.32
N LYS A 82 10.15 6.55 -24.25
CA LYS A 82 9.96 7.57 -25.28
C LYS A 82 9.43 8.90 -24.73
N ASN A 83 8.51 8.86 -23.76
CA ASN A 83 7.75 10.03 -23.33
C ASN A 83 8.25 10.66 -22.02
N ASN A 84 9.01 9.93 -21.20
CA ASN A 84 9.49 10.43 -19.91
C ASN A 84 11.02 10.59 -19.92
N ILE A 85 11.48 11.83 -19.80
CA ILE A 85 12.91 12.18 -19.77
C ILE A 85 13.69 11.45 -18.66
N LEU A 86 13.02 11.14 -17.54
CA LEU A 86 13.63 10.45 -16.39
C LEU A 86 13.95 8.98 -16.68
N TYR A 87 13.35 8.40 -17.73
CA TYR A 87 13.50 7.00 -18.11
C TYR A 87 14.34 6.80 -19.39
N GLN A 88 14.93 7.85 -19.96
CA GLN A 88 15.72 7.76 -21.20
C GLN A 88 16.92 6.83 -21.08
N ASN A 89 17.58 6.86 -19.91
CA ASN A 89 18.78 6.06 -19.65
C ASN A 89 18.46 4.66 -19.10
N VAL A 90 17.18 4.34 -18.90
CA VAL A 90 16.76 3.02 -18.40
C VAL A 90 16.81 2.01 -19.54
N GLU A 91 17.52 0.90 -19.32
CA GLU A 91 17.62 -0.20 -20.26
C GLU A 91 16.34 -1.05 -20.23
N ILE A 92 15.88 -1.52 -21.40
CA ILE A 92 14.77 -2.47 -21.48
C ILE A 92 15.34 -3.88 -21.58
N ASN A 93 15.23 -4.65 -20.50
CA ASN A 93 15.74 -6.01 -20.42
C ASN A 93 14.81 -6.99 -21.15
N LEU A 94 15.18 -7.35 -22.38
CA LEU A 94 14.42 -8.32 -23.18
C LEU A 94 14.41 -9.72 -22.57
N HIS A 95 15.48 -10.12 -21.87
CA HIS A 95 15.53 -11.41 -21.19
C HIS A 95 14.45 -11.50 -20.11
N ASN A 96 14.34 -10.50 -19.24
CA ASN A 96 13.31 -10.45 -18.20
C ASN A 96 11.90 -10.36 -18.80
N ILE A 97 11.72 -9.61 -19.89
CA ILE A 97 10.44 -9.57 -20.62
C ILE A 97 10.07 -10.96 -21.13
N ASN A 98 11.02 -11.74 -21.62
CA ASN A 98 10.76 -13.07 -22.17
C ASN A 98 10.42 -14.11 -21.08
N GLN A 99 10.81 -13.87 -19.83
CA GLN A 99 10.39 -14.68 -18.68
C GLN A 99 8.95 -14.40 -18.24
N LEU A 100 8.34 -13.30 -18.69
CA LEU A 100 6.95 -12.99 -18.34
C LEU A 100 5.99 -13.96 -19.05
N PRO A 101 4.92 -14.41 -18.38
CA PRO A 101 3.89 -15.23 -19.01
C PRO A 101 3.12 -14.46 -20.08
N GLU A 102 2.56 -15.21 -21.04
CA GLU A 102 1.65 -14.68 -22.05
C GLU A 102 0.20 -14.78 -21.52
N ASP A 103 -0.35 -13.65 -21.06
CA ASP A 103 -1.73 -13.55 -20.56
C ASP A 103 -2.08 -14.56 -19.44
N ASP A 104 -1.12 -14.82 -18.55
CA ASP A 104 -1.30 -15.68 -17.37
C ASP A 104 -0.72 -15.04 -16.10
N ILE A 105 -0.94 -15.69 -14.96
CA ILE A 105 -0.38 -15.32 -13.66
C ILE A 105 1.07 -15.84 -13.60
N PRO A 106 2.03 -15.00 -13.21
CA PRO A 106 3.39 -15.47 -12.97
C PRO A 106 3.46 -16.52 -11.87
N GLU A 107 4.24 -17.58 -12.10
CA GLU A 107 4.35 -18.71 -11.17
C GLU A 107 4.90 -18.28 -9.81
N SER A 108 5.85 -17.34 -9.79
CA SER A 108 6.44 -16.80 -8.57
C SER A 108 5.38 -16.17 -7.62
N ILE A 109 4.38 -15.48 -8.18
CA ILE A 109 3.26 -14.92 -7.42
C ILE A 109 2.37 -16.03 -6.87
N MET A 110 2.09 -17.06 -7.65
CA MET A 110 1.29 -18.21 -7.20
C MET A 110 1.94 -18.95 -6.05
N LEU A 111 3.26 -19.14 -6.09
CA LEU A 111 4.04 -19.82 -5.05
C LEU A 111 4.14 -19.01 -3.74
N THR A 112 4.22 -17.68 -3.86
CA THR A 112 4.42 -16.79 -2.70
C THR A 112 3.10 -16.35 -2.06
N MET A 113 1.97 -16.60 -2.71
CA MET A 113 0.65 -16.21 -2.21
C MET A 113 0.35 -16.85 -0.86
N LYS A 114 -0.05 -16.03 0.12
CA LYS A 114 -0.43 -16.52 1.46
C LYS A 114 -1.94 -16.43 1.67
N GLN A 115 -2.51 -17.45 2.28
CA GLN A 115 -3.89 -17.42 2.77
C GLN A 115 -3.89 -17.02 4.25
N LYS A 116 -4.69 -16.03 4.62
CA LYS A 116 -5.01 -15.70 6.00
C LYS A 116 -6.49 -16.00 6.22
N ILE A 117 -6.81 -16.86 7.17
CA ILE A 117 -8.19 -17.02 7.65
C ILE A 117 -8.46 -15.82 8.55
N SER A 118 -9.58 -15.12 8.35
CA SER A 118 -9.94 -14.01 9.22
C SER A 118 -10.20 -14.56 10.62
N ASP A 119 -9.23 -14.34 11.50
CA ASP A 119 -9.37 -13.95 12.91
C ASP A 119 -8.04 -14.27 13.60
N GLU A 120 -7.04 -13.44 13.32
CA GLU A 120 -6.06 -13.16 14.37
C GLU A 120 -6.39 -11.75 14.85
N GLU A 121 -6.93 -11.72 16.07
CA GLU A 121 -7.13 -10.52 16.87
C GLU A 121 -5.96 -9.58 16.63
N ILE A 122 -6.25 -8.35 16.21
CA ILE A 122 -5.29 -7.26 16.31
C ILE A 122 -4.94 -7.23 17.81
N PRO A 123 -3.72 -7.59 18.26
CA PRO A 123 -3.38 -7.33 19.64
C PRO A 123 -3.55 -5.82 19.79
N SER A 124 -4.39 -5.40 20.73
CA SER A 124 -4.69 -4.00 20.99
C SER A 124 -3.39 -3.19 21.10
N GLU A 125 -2.89 -2.66 19.99
CA GLU A 125 -1.84 -1.63 19.95
C GLU A 125 -2.43 -0.25 20.35
N ARG A 126 -3.66 -0.24 20.87
CA ARG A 126 -4.16 0.84 21.73
C ARG A 126 -3.64 0.65 23.16
N VAL A 127 -2.34 0.51 23.34
CA VAL A 127 -1.72 0.88 24.62
C VAL A 127 -1.52 2.39 24.52
N GLY A 128 -2.29 3.13 25.32
CA GLY A 128 -2.36 4.59 25.30
C GLY A 128 -0.97 5.24 25.31
N TYR A 129 -0.79 6.22 24.44
CA TYR A 129 0.44 6.99 24.38
C TYR A 129 0.46 7.95 25.58
N VAL A 130 1.36 7.67 26.53
CA VAL A 130 1.73 8.51 27.68
C VAL A 130 0.64 8.62 28.77
N PRO A 131 0.88 8.07 29.99
CA PRO A 131 0.10 8.46 31.16
C PRO A 131 0.26 9.97 31.36
N ASP A 132 -0.85 10.70 31.49
CA ASP A 132 -0.82 12.11 31.85
C ASP A 132 -0.06 12.27 33.19
N PRO A 133 1.06 13.00 33.24
CA PRO A 133 1.79 13.23 34.48
C PRO A 133 0.98 13.98 35.55
N LEU A 134 -0.20 14.48 35.19
CA LEU A 134 -1.12 15.18 36.08
C LEU A 134 -2.31 14.32 36.56
N ALA A 135 -2.35 13.02 36.23
CA ALA A 135 -3.41 12.14 36.73
C ALA A 135 -3.19 11.80 38.21
N ASP A 136 -3.98 12.42 39.09
CA ASP A 136 -3.98 12.15 40.53
C ASP A 136 -4.45 10.72 40.84
N PRO A 137 -3.83 9.97 41.77
CA PRO A 137 -4.09 8.54 41.95
C PRO A 137 -5.40 8.17 42.66
N THR A 138 -6.35 9.10 42.84
CA THR A 138 -7.52 8.88 43.72
C THR A 138 -8.88 9.13 43.07
N GLU A 139 -9.02 8.99 41.76
CA GLU A 139 -10.35 8.91 41.13
C GLU A 139 -10.64 7.49 40.64
N SER A 140 -11.37 6.75 41.48
CA SER A 140 -12.13 5.58 41.07
C SER A 140 -13.26 6.02 40.12
N THR A 141 -13.06 5.91 38.81
CA THR A 141 -14.17 6.04 37.87
C THR A 141 -14.96 4.74 37.85
N ASN A 142 -16.02 4.70 38.65
CA ASN A 142 -17.04 3.67 38.60
C ASN A 142 -17.59 3.53 37.16
N SER A 143 -17.93 2.29 36.79
CA SER A 143 -18.59 1.94 35.53
C SER A 143 -19.91 2.69 35.36
N ASP A 144 -19.93 3.74 34.57
CA ASP A 144 -21.18 4.28 34.01
C ASP A 144 -21.47 3.60 32.67
N THR A 145 -22.15 2.46 32.77
CA THR A 145 -22.79 1.82 31.62
C THR A 145 -24.03 2.63 31.27
N ILE A 146 -24.03 3.30 30.11
CA ILE A 146 -25.22 4.01 29.61
C ILE A 146 -26.15 2.97 28.93
N PRO A 147 -27.40 2.80 29.37
CA PRO A 147 -28.31 1.86 28.73
C PRO A 147 -28.88 2.45 27.44
N ILE A 148 -28.91 1.64 26.39
CA ILE A 148 -29.62 1.97 25.14
C ILE A 148 -31.08 1.59 25.37
N SER A 149 -31.98 2.57 25.32
CA SER A 149 -33.43 2.35 25.35
C SER A 149 -33.92 2.03 23.93
N ASN A 150 -34.78 1.01 23.79
CA ASN A 150 -35.41 0.57 22.54
C ASN A 150 -36.17 1.68 21.80
#